data_AF-A0A9R1AY56-F1
#
_entry.id   AF-A0A9R1AY56-F1
#
_cell.length_a   1.000
_cell.length_b   1.000
_cell.length_c   1.000
_cell.angle_alpha   90.00
_cell.angle_beta   90.00
_cell.angle_gamma   90.00
#
_symmetry.space_group_name_H-M   'P 1'
#
loop_
_entity.id
_entity.type
_entity.pdbx_description
1 polymer ?
#
loop_
_entity_poly.entity_id
_entity_poly.type
_entity_poly.pdbx_seq_one_letter_code
_entity_poly.pdbx_strand_id
1 'polypeptide(L)'
;MFVINQAGKLPNRLFYLSIPPNIFVDVVRSASRTASLPSGSGWTRFIVEKPFGRDSESSGELTRSLKMYLEEEQIFRIDHYLGKELVENLSVLRFSNLVFQPLWSRDYIRNVQLIFSEDFGTEGRGRSALLRRPVGSDKNVHSLANGFNR
;
A
#
# COMPACT_ATOMS: atom_id res chain seq x y z
N MET A 1 15.90 -3.48 -10.98
CA MET A 1 15.09 -3.94 -12.13
C MET A 1 15.21 -5.44 -12.22
N PHE A 2 14.09 -6.16 -12.18
CA PHE A 2 14.05 -7.62 -12.36
C PHE A 2 13.43 -7.91 -13.73
N VAL A 3 14.15 -8.66 -14.56
CA VAL A 3 13.65 -9.13 -15.86
C VAL A 3 13.28 -10.60 -15.70
N ILE A 4 12.00 -10.92 -15.91
CA ILE A 4 11.47 -12.27 -15.79
C ILE A 4 11.35 -12.84 -17.20
N ASN A 5 12.29 -13.72 -17.54
CA ASN A 5 12.29 -14.45 -18.81
C ASN A 5 11.62 -15.81 -18.62
N GLN A 6 10.60 -16.10 -19.42
CA GLN A 6 10.06 -17.46 -19.59
C GLN A 6 10.45 -17.94 -20.98
N ALA A 7 10.95 -19.18 -21.08
CA ALA A 7 11.40 -19.76 -22.34
C ALA A 7 10.30 -19.67 -23.42
N GLY A 8 10.61 -19.05 -24.56
CA GLY A 8 9.69 -18.89 -25.69
C GLY A 8 8.69 -17.73 -25.60
N LYS A 9 8.74 -16.89 -24.56
CA LYS A 9 7.87 -15.69 -24.43
C LYS A 9 8.70 -14.40 -24.36
N LEU A 10 8.09 -13.31 -24.80
CA LEU A 10 8.65 -11.96 -24.68
C LEU A 10 8.85 -11.60 -23.19
N PRO A 11 9.91 -10.86 -22.84
CA PRO A 11 10.32 -10.67 -21.45
C PRO A 11 9.32 -9.81 -20.67
N ASN A 12 8.95 -10.27 -19.47
CA ASN A 12 8.20 -9.46 -18.51
C ASN A 12 9.18 -8.66 -17.64
N ARG A 13 8.81 -7.43 -17.28
CA ARG A 13 9.67 -6.51 -16.53
C ARG A 13 9.00 -6.07 -15.24
N LEU A 14 9.73 -6.20 -14.13
CA LEU A 14 9.28 -5.76 -12.80
C LEU A 14 10.29 -4.77 -12.20
N PHE A 15 9.82 -3.56 -11.90
CA PHE A 15 10.62 -2.50 -11.31
C PHE A 15 10.26 -2.36 -9.83
N TYR A 16 11.14 -2.81 -8.94
CA TYR A 16 10.98 -2.58 -7.50
C TYR A 16 11.67 -1.26 -7.11
N LEU A 17 10.89 -0.26 -6.70
CA LEU A 17 11.36 1.08 -6.38
C LEU A 17 11.72 1.21 -4.89
N SER A 18 12.88 0.66 -4.52
CA SER A 18 13.48 0.84 -3.19
C SER A 18 14.27 2.16 -3.12
N ILE A 19 13.60 3.27 -3.41
CA ILE A 19 14.22 4.59 -3.52
C ILE A 19 13.41 5.64 -2.74
N PRO A 20 13.99 6.81 -2.42
CA PRO A 20 13.25 7.90 -1.80
C PRO A 20 12.06 8.40 -2.68
N PRO A 21 10.94 8.82 -2.08
CA PRO A 21 9.71 9.15 -2.81
C PRO A 21 9.84 10.37 -3.73
N ASN A 22 10.77 11.28 -3.44
CA ASN A 22 11.03 12.47 -4.25
C ASN A 22 11.58 12.15 -5.66
N ILE A 23 12.12 10.95 -5.87
CA ILE A 23 12.66 10.54 -7.18
C ILE A 23 11.80 9.49 -7.90
N PHE A 24 10.64 9.11 -7.35
CA PHE A 24 9.74 8.13 -7.96
C PHE A 24 9.30 8.53 -9.36
N VAL A 25 8.80 9.76 -9.52
CA VAL A 25 8.25 10.24 -10.79
C VAL A 25 9.33 10.30 -11.87
N ASP A 26 10.55 10.74 -11.51
CA ASP A 26 11.66 10.85 -12.46
C ASP A 26 12.16 9.48 -12.92
N VAL A 27 12.25 8.50 -12.00
CA VAL A 27 12.61 7.12 -12.34
C VAL A 27 11.53 6.48 -13.21
N VAL A 28 10.25 6.66 -12.88
CA VAL A 28 9.13 6.14 -13.67
C VAL A 28 9.09 6.77 -15.05
N ARG A 29 9.27 8.09 -15.17
CA ARG A 29 9.36 8.79 -16.46
C ARG A 29 10.50 8.24 -17.33
N SER A 30 11.65 7.98 -16.72
CA SER A 30 12.82 7.47 -17.43
C SER A 30 12.62 6.01 -17.86
N ALA A 31 12.08 5.20 -16.96
CA ALA A 31 11.82 3.79 -17.17
C ALA A 31 10.68 3.56 -18.18
N SER A 32 9.61 4.36 -18.19
CA SER A 32 8.52 4.21 -19.17
C SER A 32 9.01 4.40 -20.60
N ARG A 33 9.96 5.33 -20.84
CA ARG A 33 10.57 5.56 -22.15
C ARG A 33 11.47 4.40 -22.61
N THR A 34 12.23 3.78 -21.72
CA THR A 34 13.17 2.69 -22.05
C THR A 34 12.56 1.29 -21.94
N ALA A 35 11.48 1.15 -21.18
CA ALA A 35 10.78 -0.10 -20.95
C ALA A 35 9.44 -0.21 -21.69
N SER A 36 9.16 0.73 -22.59
CA SER A 36 8.08 0.61 -23.57
C SER A 36 8.29 -0.65 -24.40
N LEU A 37 7.37 -1.59 -24.22
CA LEU A 37 7.35 -2.88 -24.88
C LEU A 37 6.46 -2.75 -26.14
N PRO A 38 6.83 -3.34 -27.30
CA PRO A 38 5.98 -3.34 -28.48
C PRO A 38 4.57 -3.88 -28.18
N SER A 39 3.54 -3.35 -28.84
CA SER A 39 2.16 -3.82 -28.69
C SER A 39 2.07 -5.34 -28.90
N GLY A 40 1.49 -6.06 -27.93
CA GLY A 40 1.39 -7.53 -27.95
C GLY A 40 2.58 -8.29 -27.31
N SER A 41 3.57 -7.58 -26.75
CA SER A 41 4.66 -8.17 -25.97
C SER A 41 4.39 -8.13 -24.46
N GLY A 42 5.29 -8.69 -23.63
CA GLY A 42 5.09 -8.92 -22.19
C GLY A 42 4.66 -7.70 -21.35
N TRP A 43 4.44 -7.89 -20.05
CA TRP A 43 4.02 -6.80 -19.17
C TRP A 43 5.20 -6.08 -18.52
N THR A 44 4.98 -4.80 -18.22
CA THR A 44 5.85 -4.00 -17.36
C THR A 44 5.07 -3.55 -16.14
N ARG A 45 5.59 -3.81 -14.94
CA ARG A 45 4.98 -3.46 -13.65
C ARG A 45 5.98 -2.77 -12.74
N PHE A 46 5.47 -1.86 -11.90
CA PHE A 46 6.23 -1.06 -10.95
C PHE A 46 5.70 -1.34 -9.54
N ILE A 47 6.60 -1.76 -8.65
CA ILE A 47 6.33 -1.92 -7.24
C ILE A 47 6.83 -0.67 -6.52
N VAL A 48 5.94 0.00 -5.79
CA VAL A 48 6.20 1.25 -5.08
C VAL A 48 5.98 1.03 -3.59
N GLU A 49 6.94 1.47 -2.78
CA GLU A 49 6.88 1.41 -1.31
C GLU A 49 6.35 2.72 -0.71
N LYS A 50 5.83 2.63 0.51
CA LYS A 50 5.43 3.80 1.31
C LYS A 50 6.64 4.72 1.60
N PRO A 51 6.45 6.04 1.75
CA PRO A 51 5.17 6.76 1.84
C PRO A 51 4.59 7.19 0.48
N PHE A 52 3.28 7.03 0.31
CA PHE A 52 2.54 7.43 -0.91
C PHE A 52 2.03 8.88 -0.86
N GLY A 53 2.80 9.78 -0.25
CA GLY A 53 2.35 11.11 0.16
C GLY A 53 2.25 11.24 1.68
N ARG A 54 2.05 12.46 2.17
CA ARG A 54 1.93 12.79 3.60
C ARG A 54 0.49 13.12 4.01
N ASP A 55 -0.35 13.43 3.03
CA ASP A 55 -1.75 13.81 3.16
C ASP A 55 -2.52 13.39 1.88
N SER A 56 -3.84 13.60 1.88
CA SER A 56 -4.68 13.22 0.74
C SER A 56 -4.32 13.98 -0.55
N GLU A 57 -3.89 15.24 -0.43
CA GLU A 57 -3.56 16.08 -1.58
C GLU A 57 -2.26 15.60 -2.24
N SER A 58 -1.19 15.47 -1.47
CA SER A 58 0.11 14.96 -1.93
C SER A 58 0.04 13.53 -2.46
N SER A 59 -0.83 12.69 -1.89
CA SER A 59 -1.07 11.34 -2.43
C SER A 59 -1.80 11.36 -3.77
N GLY A 60 -2.78 12.27 -3.91
CA GLY A 60 -3.46 12.51 -5.17
C GLY A 60 -2.54 13.07 -6.26
N GLU A 61 -1.62 13.97 -5.90
CA GLU A 61 -0.58 14.48 -6.78
C GLU A 61 0.37 13.39 -7.25
N LEU A 62 0.93 12.59 -6.33
CA LEU A 62 1.80 11.46 -6.68
C LEU A 62 1.09 10.50 -7.64
N THR A 63 -0.17 10.16 -7.35
CA THR A 63 -0.97 9.27 -8.19
C THR A 63 -1.19 9.87 -9.59
N ARG A 64 -1.54 11.16 -9.67
CA ARG A 64 -1.70 11.85 -10.97
C ARG A 64 -0.40 11.85 -11.76
N SER A 65 0.74 12.15 -11.14
CA SER A 65 2.04 12.15 -11.80
C SER A 65 2.47 10.77 -12.30
N LEU A 66 2.17 9.70 -11.56
CA LEU A 66 2.45 8.33 -12.00
C LEU A 66 1.55 7.92 -13.17
N LYS A 67 0.25 8.29 -13.14
CA LYS A 67 -0.72 8.04 -14.22
C LYS A 67 -0.39 8.71 -15.54
N MET A 68 0.47 9.72 -15.56
CA MET A 68 0.95 10.31 -16.82
C MET A 68 1.85 9.36 -17.62
N TYR A 69 2.42 8.34 -16.97
CA TYR A 69 3.43 7.47 -17.56
C TYR A 69 3.07 5.98 -17.50
N LEU A 70 2.12 5.60 -16.65
CA LEU A 70 1.75 4.22 -16.36
C LEU A 70 0.24 4.08 -16.26
N GLU A 71 -0.29 2.95 -16.72
CA GLU A 71 -1.66 2.52 -16.43
C GLU A 71 -1.77 1.97 -15.00
N GLU A 72 -2.98 1.97 -14.42
CA GLU A 72 -3.17 1.54 -13.02
C GLU A 72 -2.78 0.07 -12.81
N GLU A 73 -3.00 -0.79 -13.80
CA GLU A 73 -2.66 -2.22 -13.77
C GLU A 73 -1.14 -2.46 -13.75
N GLN A 74 -0.35 -1.43 -14.03
CA GLN A 74 1.11 -1.47 -13.97
C GLN A 74 1.64 -1.04 -12.60
N ILE A 75 0.82 -0.47 -11.71
CA ILE A 75 1.25 0.13 -10.44
C ILE A 75 0.85 -0.77 -9.27
N PHE A 76 1.85 -1.31 -8.57
CA PHE A 76 1.69 -2.15 -7.39
C PHE A 76 2.20 -1.39 -6.16
N ARG A 77 1.28 -0.92 -5.33
CA ARG A 77 1.60 -0.22 -4.08
C ARG A 77 1.70 -1.24 -2.96
N ILE A 78 2.86 -1.36 -2.33
CA ILE A 78 3.07 -2.33 -1.25
C ILE A 78 2.56 -1.75 0.06
N ASP A 79 1.60 -2.46 0.65
CA ASP A 79 1.35 -2.41 2.08
C ASP A 79 1.64 -3.79 2.67
N HIS A 80 2.78 -3.89 3.36
CA HIS A 80 3.23 -5.13 4.00
C HIS A 80 2.24 -5.72 5.04
N TYR A 81 1.23 -4.98 5.51
CA TYR A 81 0.18 -5.56 6.35
C TYR A 81 -0.82 -6.40 5.54
N LEU A 82 -1.05 -6.06 4.27
CA LEU A 82 -2.01 -6.78 3.42
C LEU A 82 -1.55 -8.20 3.08
N GLY A 83 -0.24 -8.46 3.08
CA GLY A 83 0.33 -9.79 2.84
C GLY A 83 0.48 -10.64 4.12
N LYS A 84 -0.06 -10.19 5.26
CA LYS A 84 -0.05 -11.00 6.48
C LYS A 84 -1.21 -11.98 6.45
N GLU A 85 -0.94 -13.24 6.80
CA GLU A 85 -1.90 -14.35 6.80
C GLU A 85 -3.22 -14.01 7.51
N LEU A 86 -3.17 -13.28 8.63
CA LEU A 86 -4.36 -12.86 9.38
C LEU A 86 -5.27 -11.91 8.60
N VAL A 87 -4.69 -11.04 7.75
CA VAL A 87 -5.45 -10.07 6.94
C VAL A 87 -6.10 -10.78 5.75
N GLU A 88 -5.41 -11.73 5.13
CA GLU A 88 -5.97 -12.56 4.06
C GLU A 88 -7.11 -13.46 4.59
N ASN A 89 -6.91 -14.08 5.75
CA ASN A 89 -7.90 -14.93 6.41
C ASN A 89 -9.17 -14.18 6.81
N LEU A 90 -9.11 -12.88 7.10
CA LEU A 90 -10.30 -12.09 7.40
C LEU A 90 -11.31 -12.10 6.24
N SER A 91 -10.83 -12.03 5.00
CA SER A 91 -11.70 -12.08 3.82
C SER A 91 -12.36 -13.46 3.68
N VAL A 92 -11.58 -14.53 3.92
CA VAL A 92 -12.10 -15.91 3.89
C VAL A 92 -13.14 -16.13 4.99
N LEU A 93 -12.85 -15.71 6.23
CA LEU A 93 -13.78 -15.84 7.35
C LEU A 93 -15.12 -15.14 7.07
N ARG A 94 -15.06 -13.94 6.48
CA ARG A 94 -16.23 -13.10 6.24
C ARG A 94 -17.08 -13.54 5.05
N PHE A 95 -16.47 -14.08 3.98
CA PHE A 95 -17.18 -14.36 2.73
C PHE A 95 -17.33 -15.85 2.39
N SER A 96 -16.52 -16.73 2.97
CA SER A 96 -16.56 -18.17 2.68
C SER A 96 -17.38 -18.98 3.67
N ASN A 97 -17.97 -18.33 4.69
CA ASN A 97 -18.76 -18.98 5.73
C ASN A 97 -20.19 -18.44 5.75
N LEU A 98 -21.15 -19.27 5.33
CA LEU A 98 -22.59 -18.92 5.31
C LEU A 98 -23.13 -18.52 6.69
N VAL A 99 -22.52 -19.01 7.77
CA VAL A 99 -22.89 -18.67 9.15
C VAL A 99 -22.45 -17.24 9.52
N PHE A 100 -21.28 -16.79 9.06
CA PHE A 100 -20.74 -15.47 9.43
C PHE A 100 -21.25 -14.35 8.54
N GLN A 101 -21.63 -14.65 7.29
CA GLN A 101 -22.16 -13.67 6.35
C GLN A 101 -23.36 -12.84 6.90
N PRO A 102 -24.41 -13.43 7.52
CA PRO A 102 -25.53 -12.67 8.06
C PRO A 102 -25.20 -11.94 9.38
N LEU A 103 -24.22 -12.44 10.15
CA LEU A 103 -23.80 -11.83 11.41
C LEU A 103 -22.88 -10.62 11.20
N TRP A 104 -22.32 -10.45 10.00
CA TRP A 104 -21.49 -9.31 9.63
C TRP A 104 -22.33 -8.05 9.29
N SER A 105 -23.23 -7.65 10.19
CA SER A 105 -24.11 -6.46 10.07
C SER A 105 -24.08 -5.62 11.34
N ARG A 106 -24.45 -4.34 11.23
CA ARG A 106 -24.66 -3.42 12.36
C ARG A 106 -25.71 -3.92 13.36
N ASP A 107 -26.60 -4.80 12.91
CA ASP A 107 -27.66 -5.36 13.76
C ASP A 107 -27.09 -6.38 14.77
N TYR A 108 -25.93 -6.97 14.47
CA TYR A 108 -25.30 -8.01 15.28
C TYR A 108 -23.92 -7.61 15.84
N ILE A 109 -23.22 -6.67 15.20
CA ILE A 109 -21.90 -6.17 15.62
C ILE A 109 -22.04 -4.90 16.46
N ARG A 110 -21.64 -4.96 17.73
CA ARG A 110 -21.61 -3.80 18.62
C ARG A 110 -20.45 -2.84 18.34
N ASN A 111 -19.25 -3.37 18.08
CA ASN A 111 -18.06 -2.57 17.77
C ASN A 111 -17.02 -3.41 17.02
N VAL A 112 -16.14 -2.73 16.29
CA VAL A 112 -14.95 -3.31 15.65
C VAL A 112 -13.74 -2.59 16.21
N GLN A 113 -12.79 -3.34 16.77
CA GLN A 113 -11.55 -2.81 17.33
C GLN A 113 -10.37 -3.25 16.46
N LEU A 114 -9.55 -2.27 16.08
CA LEU A 114 -8.28 -2.49 15.38
C LEU A 114 -7.17 -2.09 16.35
N ILE A 115 -6.49 -3.08 16.92
CA ILE A 115 -5.42 -2.87 17.90
C ILE A 115 -4.09 -3.17 17.23
N PHE A 116 -3.17 -2.23 17.31
CA PHE A 116 -1.81 -2.39 16.84
C PHE A 116 -0.86 -2.06 18.00
N SER A 117 -0.15 -3.08 18.49
CA SER A 117 0.84 -2.96 19.55
C SER A 117 2.20 -3.38 19.01
N GLU A 118 3.21 -2.54 19.19
CA GLU A 118 4.61 -2.85 18.91
C GLU A 118 5.38 -2.86 20.24
N ASP A 119 6.07 -3.95 20.52
CA ASP A 119 6.79 -4.14 21.80
C ASP A 119 8.19 -3.50 21.82
N PHE A 120 8.56 -2.72 20.78
CA PHE A 120 9.85 -2.04 20.68
C PHE A 120 9.70 -0.51 20.65
N GLY A 121 10.56 0.19 21.40
CA GLY A 121 10.65 1.65 21.39
C GLY A 121 11.31 2.21 20.13
N THR A 122 11.32 3.55 19.97
CA THR A 122 11.99 4.24 18.85
C THR A 122 13.52 4.18 18.99
N GLU A 123 14.11 3.00 18.82
CA GLU A 123 15.56 2.84 18.82
C GLU A 123 16.15 3.36 17.51
N GLY A 124 16.59 4.62 17.53
CA GLY A 124 17.49 5.17 16.52
C GLY A 124 16.87 5.78 15.25
N ARG A 125 15.54 5.70 15.04
CA ARG A 125 14.88 6.34 13.87
C ARG A 125 14.56 7.84 14.03
N GLY A 126 15.14 8.50 15.04
CA GLY A 126 14.82 9.87 15.44
C GLY A 126 15.31 11.01 14.54
N ARG A 127 16.15 10.76 13.52
CA ARG A 127 16.77 11.86 12.76
C ARG A 127 15.92 12.50 11.65
N SER A 128 14.81 11.87 11.24
CA SER A 128 13.83 12.52 10.34
C SER A 128 12.54 12.96 11.07
N ALA A 129 12.54 12.90 12.40
CA ALA A 129 11.38 13.17 13.25
C ALA A 129 11.57 14.43 14.11
N LEU A 130 12.14 15.51 13.56
CA LEU A 130 12.11 16.82 14.19
C LEU A 130 10.71 17.46 14.07
N LEU A 131 9.70 16.83 14.67
CA LEU A 131 8.60 17.48 15.40
C LEU A 131 7.61 16.45 15.99
N ARG A 132 8.05 15.53 16.85
CA ARG A 132 7.12 14.91 17.82
C ARG A 132 7.77 14.83 19.20
N ARG A 133 7.32 15.71 20.10
CA ARG A 133 7.66 15.67 21.54
C ARG A 133 7.12 14.36 22.14
N PRO A 134 7.81 13.76 23.12
CA PRO A 134 7.37 12.53 23.76
C PRO A 134 6.18 12.83 24.67
N VAL A 135 5.11 12.05 24.56
CA VAL A 135 4.09 11.93 25.59
C VAL A 135 3.98 10.45 25.90
N GLY A 136 4.37 10.09 27.13
CA GLY A 136 4.22 8.74 27.65
C GLY A 136 2.76 8.31 27.77
N SER A 137 2.59 7.00 27.84
CA SER A 137 1.46 6.23 28.41
C SER A 137 0.02 6.65 28.05
N ASP A 138 -0.74 5.70 27.49
CA ASP A 138 -2.20 5.71 27.31
C ASP A 138 -2.81 6.62 26.24
N LYS A 139 -2.23 6.69 25.03
CA LYS A 139 -2.91 7.28 23.87
C LYS A 139 -2.72 6.50 22.59
N ASN A 140 -3.31 5.30 22.49
CA ASN A 140 -3.62 4.65 21.21
C ASN A 140 -4.93 3.84 21.27
N VAL A 141 -5.86 4.24 22.14
CA VAL A 141 -7.25 3.80 22.11
C VAL A 141 -8.10 5.06 21.84
N HIS A 142 -8.92 4.99 20.79
CA HIS A 142 -9.85 6.00 20.25
C HIS A 142 -9.36 6.91 19.10
N SER A 143 -9.80 6.61 17.87
CA SER A 143 -10.86 7.38 17.18
C SER A 143 -11.03 6.94 15.72
N LEU A 144 -11.84 5.91 15.48
CA LEU A 144 -12.60 5.74 14.22
C LEU A 144 -14.01 5.28 14.59
N ALA A 145 -14.75 6.14 15.32
CA ALA A 145 -16.14 5.88 15.69
C ALA A 145 -17.08 7.08 15.49
N ASN A 146 -16.59 8.25 15.06
CA ASN A 146 -17.44 9.42 14.82
C ASN A 146 -17.39 9.81 13.34
N GLY A 147 -18.38 9.32 12.57
CA GLY A 147 -18.54 9.67 11.16
C GLY A 147 -19.78 9.09 10.47
N PHE A 148 -20.47 8.12 11.07
CA PHE A 148 -21.70 7.53 10.52
C PHE A 148 -22.91 7.88 11.39
N ASN A 149 -23.20 9.17 11.53
CA ASN A 149 -24.55 9.61 11.91
C ASN A 149 -24.79 11.05 11.47
N ARG A 150 -25.11 11.24 10.19
CA ARG A 150 -26.16 12.13 9.67
C ARG A 150 -26.65 11.58 8.34
#